data_AF-A0AAD6LLQ6-F1
#
_entry.id   AF-A0AAD6LLQ6-F1
#
_cell.length_a   1.000
_cell.length_b   1.000
_cell.length_c   1.000
_cell.angle_alpha   90.00
_cell.angle_beta   90.00
_cell.angle_gamma   90.00
#
_symmetry.space_group_name_H-M   'P 1'
#
loop_
_entity.id
_entity.type
_entity.pdbx_description
1 polymer ?
#
loop_
_entity_poly.entity_id
_entity_poly.type
_entity_poly.pdbx_seq_one_letter_code
_entity_poly.pdbx_strand_id
1 'polypeptide(L)'
;MQNFRGSLSTSKYLIGLGSCDMTGPAADVNMMGYANTEQIASGVHFRLRARAFMVAEPQGSRVVYVNLDACMASQIVTIKVLERLKAR
;
A
#
# COMPACT_ATOMS: atom_id res chain seq x y z
N MET A 1 0.26 -13.17 38.40
CA MET A 1 -1.10 -12.67 38.08
C MET A 1 -0.91 -11.51 37.11
N GLN A 2 -1.30 -11.50 35.84
CA GLN A 2 -2.35 -12.23 35.11
C GLN A 2 -1.82 -12.65 33.72
N ASN A 3 -2.16 -13.86 33.31
CA ASN A 3 -1.84 -14.42 32.00
C ASN A 3 -2.77 -13.82 30.93
N PHE A 4 -2.21 -13.22 29.88
CA PHE A 4 -2.93 -12.95 28.64
C PHE A 4 -3.29 -14.30 27.99
N ARG A 5 -4.50 -14.82 28.28
CA ARG A 5 -5.11 -15.87 27.47
C ARG A 5 -5.72 -15.21 26.23
N GLY A 6 -4.86 -14.95 25.24
CA GLY A 6 -5.35 -14.78 23.88
C GLY A 6 -6.05 -16.07 23.47
N SER A 7 -7.36 -16.01 23.28
CA SER A 7 -8.12 -17.08 22.64
C SER A 7 -7.52 -17.32 21.25
N LEU A 8 -6.81 -18.43 21.04
CA LEU A 8 -6.45 -18.92 19.71
C LEU A 8 -7.73 -19.46 19.06
N SER A 9 -8.55 -18.55 18.57
CA SER A 9 -9.58 -18.88 17.59
C SER A 9 -8.86 -19.40 16.35
N THR A 10 -9.22 -20.59 15.87
CA THR A 10 -8.84 -21.05 14.54
C THR A 10 -9.46 -20.07 13.54
N SER A 11 -8.73 -19.02 13.18
CA SER A 11 -9.20 -18.01 12.25
C SER A 11 -9.50 -18.68 10.92
N LYS A 12 -10.74 -18.53 10.44
CA LYS A 12 -11.15 -19.05 9.12
C LYS A 12 -10.36 -18.42 7.98
N TYR A 13 -9.67 -17.30 8.22
CA TYR A 13 -8.92 -16.55 7.23
C TYR A 13 -7.48 -16.33 7.68
N LEU A 14 -6.58 -16.39 6.70
CA LEU A 14 -5.20 -15.96 6.78
C LEU A 14 -5.13 -14.46 6.47
N ILE A 15 -4.50 -13.69 7.36
CA ILE A 15 -4.36 -12.24 7.23
C ILE A 15 -2.89 -11.89 7.02
N GLY A 16 -2.59 -11.14 5.96
CA GLY A 16 -1.27 -10.61 5.67
C GLY A 16 -1.29 -9.09 5.72
N LEU A 17 -0.28 -8.49 6.36
CA LEU A 17 -0.09 -7.04 6.42
C LEU A 17 1.29 -6.71 5.86
N GLY A 18 1.36 -5.69 4.99
CA GLY A 18 2.61 -5.21 4.43
C GLY A 18 2.61 -3.70 4.32
N SER A 19 3.76 -3.08 4.57
CA SER A 19 3.97 -1.66 4.31
C SER A 19 5.32 -1.43 3.69
N CYS A 20 5.38 -0.69 2.59
CA CYS A 20 6.61 -0.32 1.91
C CYS A 20 6.65 1.18 1.61
N ASP A 21 7.88 1.71 1.50
CA ASP A 21 8.12 3.08 1.03
C ASP A 21 7.86 3.14 -0.49
N MET A 22 7.13 4.17 -0.91
CA MET A 22 6.84 4.47 -2.31
C MET A 22 7.08 5.94 -2.65
N THR A 23 7.88 6.63 -1.84
CA THR A 23 8.20 8.05 -2.03
C THR A 23 8.92 8.27 -3.36
N GLY A 24 8.38 9.18 -4.18
CA GLY A 24 8.99 9.60 -5.44
C GLY A 24 10.16 10.57 -5.25
N PRO A 25 10.51 11.33 -6.31
CA PRO A 25 11.53 12.38 -6.24
C PRO A 25 11.18 13.44 -5.18
N ALA A 26 12.15 13.78 -4.34
CA ALA A 26 11.96 14.75 -3.25
C ALA A 26 12.15 16.22 -3.69
N ALA A 27 12.69 16.44 -4.88
CA ALA A 27 13.00 17.76 -5.42
C ALA A 27 12.70 17.81 -6.92
N ASP A 28 12.51 19.03 -7.45
CA ASP A 28 12.47 19.36 -8.88
C ASP A 28 11.38 18.64 -9.69
N VAL A 29 10.31 18.17 -9.02
CA VAL A 29 9.14 17.55 -9.65
C VAL A 29 7.87 18.22 -9.14
N ASN A 30 6.95 18.53 -10.06
CA ASN A 30 5.64 19.07 -9.72
C ASN A 30 4.84 18.12 -8.84
N MET A 31 4.16 18.70 -7.84
CA MET A 31 3.27 17.94 -6.97
C MET A 31 1.92 17.68 -7.66
N MET A 32 1.40 16.47 -7.48
CA MET A 32 0.08 16.10 -8.01
C MET A 32 -1.03 16.57 -7.07
N GLY A 33 -2.06 17.22 -7.61
CA GLY A 33 -3.29 17.57 -6.87
C GLY A 33 -3.81 18.97 -7.17
N TYR A 34 -3.00 20.02 -6.96
CA TYR A 34 -3.46 21.41 -7.08
C TYR A 34 -3.42 21.98 -8.49
N ALA A 35 -2.90 21.23 -9.47
CA ALA A 35 -2.71 21.71 -10.85
C ALA A 35 -1.95 23.06 -10.96
N ASN A 36 -1.04 23.32 -10.01
CA ASN A 36 -0.21 24.51 -9.98
C ASN A 36 1.22 24.19 -10.45
N THR A 37 1.69 24.86 -11.51
CA THR A 37 3.03 24.66 -12.07
C THR A 37 4.15 25.15 -11.15
N GLU A 38 3.86 26.12 -10.28
CA GLU A 38 4.82 26.64 -9.29
C GLU A 38 4.96 25.73 -8.07
N GLN A 39 4.05 24.76 -7.92
CA GLN A 39 4.07 23.82 -6.81
C GLN A 39 5.03 22.66 -7.09
N ILE A 40 6.31 22.88 -6.77
CA ILE A 40 7.41 21.94 -6.98
C ILE A 40 7.86 21.36 -5.64
N ALA A 41 8.16 20.05 -5.61
CA ALA A 41 8.72 19.39 -4.44
C ALA A 41 10.09 20.00 -4.08
N SER A 42 10.32 20.24 -2.79
CA SER A 42 11.55 20.88 -2.27
C SER A 42 12.03 20.24 -0.96
N GLY A 43 11.67 18.97 -0.74
CA GLY A 43 12.01 18.20 0.45
C GLY A 43 10.96 17.14 0.78
N VAL A 44 11.15 16.48 1.91
CA VAL A 44 10.23 15.45 2.44
C VAL A 44 9.88 15.79 3.87
N HIS A 45 8.59 16.04 4.14
CA HIS A 45 8.09 16.12 5.51
C HIS A 45 7.83 14.72 6.09
N PHE A 46 7.05 13.90 5.37
CA PHE A 46 6.87 12.48 5.65
C PHE A 46 7.03 11.66 4.37
N ARG A 47 7.54 10.44 4.51
CA ARG A 47 7.61 9.46 3.41
C ARG A 47 6.21 8.95 3.07
N LEU A 48 5.96 8.69 1.79
CA LEU A 48 4.73 8.11 1.29
C LEU A 48 4.81 6.58 1.36
N ARG A 49 3.72 5.92 1.77
CA ARG A 49 3.68 4.47 1.90
C ARG A 49 2.55 3.81 1.11
N ALA A 50 2.84 2.62 0.60
CA ALA A 50 1.83 1.67 0.19
C ALA A 50 1.58 0.71 1.36
N ARG A 51 0.32 0.50 1.73
CA ARG A 51 -0.10 -0.39 2.81
C ARG A 51 -1.02 -1.46 2.23
N ALA A 52 -0.56 -2.71 2.24
CA ALA A 52 -1.28 -3.86 1.70
C ALA A 52 -1.91 -4.67 2.83
N PHE A 53 -3.18 -5.01 2.65
CA PHE A 53 -4.00 -5.82 3.53
C PHE A 53 -4.50 -7.01 2.71
N MET A 54 -4.00 -8.20 3.02
CA MET A 54 -4.37 -9.43 2.36
C MET A 54 -5.29 -10.25 3.27
N VAL A 55 -6.37 -10.76 2.69
CA VAL A 55 -7.24 -11.74 3.33
C VAL A 55 -7.34 -12.94 2.40
N ALA A 56 -7.05 -14.13 2.93
CA ALA A 56 -7.10 -15.37 2.17
C ALA A 56 -7.80 -16.48 2.96
N GLU A 57 -8.51 -17.35 2.24
CA GLU A 57 -8.95 -18.63 2.79
C GLU A 57 -7.77 -19.64 2.78
N PRO A 58 -7.66 -20.55 3.76
CA PRO A 58 -6.55 -21.50 3.83
C PRO A 58 -6.36 -22.37 2.57
N GLN A 59 -7.44 -22.69 1.84
CA GLN A 59 -7.41 -23.44 0.58
C GLN A 59 -8.29 -22.81 -0.50
N GLY A 60 -8.41 -21.47 -0.52
CA GLY A 60 -9.38 -20.81 -1.37
C GLY A 60 -8.94 -19.45 -1.90
N SER A 61 -9.91 -18.55 -1.94
CA SER A 61 -9.76 -17.25 -2.58
C SER A 61 -8.83 -16.34 -1.79
N ARG A 62 -8.12 -15.46 -2.48
CA ARG A 62 -7.31 -14.41 -1.88
C ARG A 62 -7.64 -13.05 -2.48
N VAL A 63 -7.76 -12.05 -1.61
CA VAL A 63 -7.98 -10.66 -1.97
C VAL A 63 -6.91 -9.81 -1.30
N VAL A 64 -6.41 -8.82 -2.03
CA VAL A 64 -5.51 -7.79 -1.52
C VAL A 64 -6.14 -6.44 -1.75
N TYR A 65 -6.25 -5.66 -0.68
CA TYR A 65 -6.53 -4.24 -0.72
C TYR A 65 -5.23 -3.47 -0.45
N VAL A 66 -4.94 -2.45 -1.26
CA VAL A 66 -3.76 -1.59 -1.08
C VAL A 66 -4.20 -0.14 -0.93
N ASN A 67 -3.92 0.45 0.22
CA ASN A 67 -4.05 1.89 0.42
C ASN A 67 -2.73 2.58 0.06
N LEU A 68 -2.78 3.63 -0.73
CA LEU A 68 -1.62 4.38 -1.19
C LEU A 68 -1.66 5.80 -0.63
N ASP A 69 -0.55 6.27 -0.07
CA ASP A 69 -0.37 7.69 0.26
C ASP A 69 -0.09 8.47 -1.04
N ALA A 70 -1.12 8.61 -1.88
CA ALA A 70 -1.07 9.30 -3.16
C ALA A 70 -2.40 10.00 -3.44
N CYS A 71 -2.37 11.06 -4.26
CA CYS A 71 -3.58 11.80 -4.64
C CYS A 71 -4.61 10.90 -5.34
N MET A 72 -4.16 10.08 -6.31
CA MET A 72 -4.99 9.11 -7.03
C MET A 72 -4.16 7.90 -7.47
N ALA A 73 -4.82 6.75 -7.64
CA ALA A 73 -4.23 5.58 -8.30
C ALA A 73 -4.40 5.71 -9.82
N SER A 74 -3.31 5.88 -10.55
CA SER A 74 -3.37 5.92 -12.01
C SER A 74 -3.58 4.52 -12.60
N GLN A 75 -4.32 4.44 -13.70
CA GLN A 75 -4.58 3.17 -14.39
C GLN A 75 -3.28 2.46 -14.80
N ILE A 76 -2.27 3.22 -15.25
CA ILE A 76 -0.97 2.67 -15.63
C ILE A 76 -0.25 1.99 -14.46
N VAL A 77 -0.31 2.56 -13.25
CA VAL A 77 0.28 1.94 -12.06
C VAL A 77 -0.43 0.62 -11.76
N THR A 78 -1.76 0.59 -11.80
CA THR A 78 -2.54 -0.65 -11.59
C THR A 78 -2.16 -1.73 -12.61
N ILE A 79 -2.11 -1.40 -13.90
CA ILE A 79 -1.74 -2.35 -14.96
C ILE A 79 -0.32 -2.90 -14.73
N LYS A 80 0.66 -2.02 -14.48
CA LYS A 80 2.06 -2.45 -14.27
C LYS A 80 2.26 -3.26 -13.00
N VAL A 81 1.52 -2.98 -11.93
CA VAL A 81 1.55 -3.80 -10.72
C VAL A 81 0.97 -5.19 -11.01
N LEU A 82 -0.18 -5.28 -11.69
CA LEU A 82 -0.77 -6.57 -12.05
C LEU A 82 0.13 -7.40 -12.98
N GLU A 83 0.78 -6.78 -13.97
CA GLU A 83 1.78 -7.44 -14.82
C GLU A 83 2.92 -8.05 -13.99
N ARG A 84 3.50 -7.26 -13.07
CA ARG A 84 4.60 -7.72 -12.21
C ARG A 84 4.19 -8.81 -11.22
N LEU A 85 2.95 -8.76 -10.72
CA LEU A 85 2.42 -9.79 -9.81
C LEU A 85 2.14 -11.11 -10.54
N LYS A 86 1.73 -11.07 -11.81
CA LYS A 86 1.52 -12.28 -12.64
C LYS A 86 2.82 -12.98 -13.04
N ALA A 87 3.91 -12.22 -13.15
CA ALA A 87 5.22 -12.73 -13.54
C ALA A 87 6.02 -13.34 -12.38
N ARG A 88 5.51 -13.27 -11.15
CA ARG A 88 6.13 -13.83 -9.93
C ARG A 88 5.37 -15.07 -9.50
#